data_AF-A0A2T9YR40-F1
#
_entry.id   AF-A0A2T9YR40-F1
#
_cell.length_a   1.000
_cell.length_b   1.000
_cell.length_c   1.000
_cell.angle_alpha   90.00
_cell.angle_beta   90.00
_cell.angle_gamma   90.00
#
_symmetry.space_group_name_H-M   'P 1'
#
loop_
_entity.id
_entity.type
_entity.pdbx_description
1 polymer ?
#
loop_
_entity_poly.entity_id
_entity_poly.type
_entity_poly.pdbx_seq_one_letter_code
_entity_poly.pdbx_strand_id
1 'polypeptide(L)'
;MLKDRLDAVCGGIESGRKRMELYEIFQPKFQTPIGPTRKDDVLLFLRTQYGMSNPSTPLLERISILQYGQPETHSKRRATIRPLSSSTIHYGNAYEILDHLGYKKFASNVRNGFWYHFENMAWIGFYQIHKNDDTGIIGGGGLLDPSGTWIIEVTAQATGQENVAQAIDVLERIRSLIRGTAELYVLDHVYTQSKVVYV
;
A
#
# COMPACT_ATOMS: atom_id res chain seq x y z
N MET A 1 -19.02 -11.63 -6.87
CA MET A 1 -18.40 -12.03 -8.15
C MET A 1 -16.87 -11.91 -8.12
N LEU A 2 -16.26 -10.72 -8.01
CA LEU A 2 -14.78 -10.61 -7.94
C LEU A 2 -14.19 -11.16 -6.64
N LYS A 3 -14.78 -10.82 -5.48
CA LYS A 3 -14.36 -11.35 -4.18
C LYS A 3 -14.36 -12.89 -4.16
N ASP A 4 -15.46 -13.50 -4.60
CA ASP A 4 -15.59 -14.97 -4.64
C ASP A 4 -14.57 -15.59 -5.59
N ARG A 5 -14.25 -14.91 -6.70
CA ARG A 5 -13.19 -15.32 -7.63
C ARG A 5 -11.81 -15.25 -6.98
N LEU A 6 -11.51 -14.19 -6.23
CA LEU A 6 -10.27 -14.07 -5.46
C LEU A 6 -10.18 -15.14 -4.38
N ASP A 7 -11.28 -15.39 -3.65
CA ASP A 7 -11.35 -16.46 -2.66
C ASP A 7 -10.98 -17.80 -3.30
N ALA A 8 -11.57 -18.14 -4.44
CA ALA A 8 -11.28 -19.38 -5.17
C ALA A 8 -9.83 -19.48 -5.68
N VAL A 9 -9.27 -18.38 -6.20
CA VAL A 9 -7.90 -18.35 -6.74
C VAL A 9 -6.84 -18.42 -5.65
N CYS A 10 -7.12 -17.89 -4.46
CA CYS A 10 -6.16 -17.78 -3.35
C CYS A 10 -6.26 -18.90 -2.31
N GLY A 11 -6.89 -20.04 -2.64
CA GLY A 11 -6.90 -21.22 -1.78
C GLY A 11 -8.25 -21.57 -1.15
N GLY A 12 -9.34 -20.95 -1.60
CA GLY A 12 -10.71 -21.32 -1.24
C GLY A 12 -11.45 -20.30 -0.37
N ILE A 13 -12.61 -20.73 0.15
CA ILE A 13 -13.53 -19.91 0.93
C ILE A 13 -12.78 -19.29 2.12
N GLU A 14 -12.98 -17.98 2.33
CA GLU A 14 -12.37 -17.20 3.42
C GLU A 14 -10.84 -17.05 3.36
N SER A 15 -10.21 -17.29 2.21
CA SER A 15 -8.78 -16.98 2.02
C SER A 15 -8.48 -15.47 2.16
N GLY A 16 -9.45 -14.61 1.85
CA GLY A 16 -9.36 -13.17 2.03
C GLY A 16 -9.52 -12.74 3.48
N ARG A 17 -8.46 -12.21 4.09
CA ARG A 17 -8.51 -11.65 5.44
C ARG A 17 -9.11 -10.26 5.41
N LYS A 18 -10.20 -10.05 6.13
CA LYS A 18 -10.77 -8.71 6.32
C LYS A 18 -9.82 -7.88 7.19
N ARG A 19 -9.39 -6.75 6.67
CA ARG A 19 -8.44 -5.86 7.33
C ARG A 19 -8.82 -4.40 7.09
N MET A 20 -8.38 -3.55 7.99
CA MET A 20 -8.39 -2.11 7.82
C MET A 20 -6.96 -1.61 7.94
N GLU A 21 -6.52 -0.76 7.03
CA GLU A 21 -5.19 -0.16 7.04
C GLU A 21 -5.32 1.35 7.10
N LEU A 22 -4.83 1.97 8.18
CA LEU A 22 -4.59 3.41 8.23
C LEU A 22 -3.25 3.68 7.54
N TYR A 23 -3.26 4.55 6.55
CA TYR A 23 -2.12 4.88 5.72
C TYR A 23 -1.86 6.38 5.79
N GLU A 24 -0.75 6.76 6.42
CA GLU A 24 -0.39 8.15 6.66
C GLU A 24 0.93 8.48 5.97
N ILE A 25 0.97 9.63 5.31
CA ILE A 25 2.13 10.12 4.57
C ILE A 25 2.79 11.19 5.42
N PHE A 26 4.11 11.07 5.57
CA PHE A 26 4.96 11.98 6.31
C PHE A 26 6.00 12.57 5.38
N GLN A 27 6.22 13.87 5.52
CA GLN A 27 7.22 14.64 4.78
C GLN A 27 8.22 15.29 5.74
N PRO A 28 9.45 15.61 5.30
CA PRO A 28 10.41 16.34 6.12
C PRO A 28 9.84 17.67 6.62
N LYS A 29 10.10 18.00 7.90
CA LYS A 29 9.75 19.29 8.52
C LYS A 29 10.55 20.43 7.90
N PHE A 30 11.84 20.17 7.66
CA PHE A 30 12.78 21.07 7.01
C PHE A 30 13.09 20.52 5.63
N GLN A 31 12.76 21.27 4.59
CA GLN A 31 13.09 20.88 3.22
C GLN A 31 14.55 21.24 2.94
N THR A 32 15.23 20.35 2.24
CA THR A 32 16.58 20.65 1.78
C THR A 32 16.55 21.86 0.83
N PRO A 33 17.47 22.84 0.98
CA PRO A 33 17.52 24.02 0.10
C PRO A 33 17.65 23.65 -1.39
N ILE A 34 17.34 24.59 -2.29
CA ILE A 34 17.49 24.39 -3.74
C ILE A 34 18.93 23.96 -4.05
N GLY A 35 19.07 22.75 -4.59
CA GLY A 35 20.36 22.17 -4.91
C GLY A 35 20.26 20.68 -5.24
N PRO A 36 21.39 20.04 -5.59
CA PRO A 36 21.42 18.63 -5.98
C PRO A 36 20.94 17.67 -4.89
N THR A 37 21.12 18.03 -3.62
CA THR A 37 20.71 17.25 -2.44
C THR A 37 19.21 17.33 -2.16
N ARG A 38 18.49 18.28 -2.78
CA ARG A 38 17.05 18.45 -2.57
C ARG A 38 16.27 17.19 -2.93
N LYS A 39 16.71 16.48 -3.98
CA LYS A 39 16.14 15.20 -4.43
C LYS A 39 16.21 14.07 -3.39
N ASP A 40 16.99 14.25 -2.32
CA ASP A 40 17.18 13.25 -1.28
C ASP A 40 16.11 13.36 -0.17
N ASP A 41 15.26 14.40 -0.21
CA ASP A 41 14.08 14.47 0.65
C ASP A 41 13.09 13.35 0.25
N VAL A 42 12.86 12.43 1.18
CA VAL A 42 12.00 11.25 0.96
C VAL A 42 10.68 11.39 1.71
N LEU A 43 9.62 10.81 1.15
CA LEU A 43 8.38 10.60 1.89
C LEU A 43 8.47 9.29 2.68
N LEU A 44 8.00 9.34 3.93
CA LEU A 44 7.79 8.15 4.76
C LEU A 44 6.30 7.85 4.85
N PHE A 45 5.97 6.57 4.90
CA PHE A 45 4.59 6.11 5.00
C PHE A 45 4.44 5.32 6.29
N LEU A 46 3.59 5.80 7.20
CA LEU A 46 3.20 5.05 8.37
C LEU A 46 1.96 4.22 8.02
N ARG A 47 2.12 2.89 8.04
CA ARG A 47 1.03 1.94 7.81
C ARG A 47 0.69 1.25 9.11
N THR A 48 -0.54 1.44 9.57
CA THR A 48 -1.10 0.74 10.74
C THR A 48 -2.18 -0.22 10.27
N GLN A 49 -2.02 -1.51 10.57
CA GLN A 49 -2.89 -2.58 10.12
C GLN A 49 -3.74 -3.10 11.28
N TYR A 50 -5.04 -3.26 11.03
CA TYR A 50 -6.03 -3.77 11.98
C TYR A 50 -6.75 -4.99 11.42
N GLY A 51 -6.80 -6.06 12.21
CA GLY A 51 -7.63 -7.22 11.96
C GLY A 51 -9.09 -6.89 12.25
N MET A 52 -9.98 -7.23 11.31
CA MET A 52 -11.40 -6.90 11.36
C MET A 52 -12.28 -8.14 11.60
N SER A 53 -11.85 -9.02 12.52
CA SER A 53 -12.65 -10.18 12.95
C SER A 53 -13.94 -9.75 13.66
N ASN A 54 -13.88 -8.66 14.45
CA ASN A 54 -15.05 -7.98 15.00
C ASN A 54 -15.06 -6.50 14.52
N PRO A 55 -16.03 -6.07 13.70
CA PRO A 55 -16.12 -4.70 13.21
C PRO A 55 -16.19 -3.63 14.30
N SER A 56 -16.72 -3.98 15.48
CA SER A 56 -16.88 -3.04 16.60
C SER A 56 -15.58 -2.84 17.38
N THR A 57 -14.63 -3.78 17.26
CA THR A 57 -13.36 -3.77 17.99
C THR A 57 -12.21 -4.17 17.05
N PRO A 58 -11.75 -3.27 16.17
CA PRO A 58 -10.59 -3.52 15.32
C PRO A 58 -9.35 -3.85 16.17
N LEU A 59 -8.71 -4.99 15.91
CA LEU A 59 -7.51 -5.41 16.64
C LEU A 59 -6.27 -4.89 15.92
N LEU A 60 -5.41 -4.12 16.61
CA LEU A 60 -4.12 -3.72 16.06
C LEU A 60 -3.24 -4.95 15.79
N GLU A 61 -2.83 -5.17 14.54
CA GLU A 61 -1.97 -6.28 14.13
C GLU A 61 -0.51 -5.86 13.96
N ARG A 62 -0.28 -4.69 13.34
CA ARG A 62 1.07 -4.26 12.96
C ARG A 62 1.13 -2.76 12.70
N ILE A 63 2.25 -2.16 13.07
CA ILE A 63 2.63 -0.81 12.66
C ILE A 63 3.95 -0.90 11.88
N SER A 64 4.03 -0.26 10.72
CA SER A 64 5.25 -0.25 9.90
C SER A 64 5.51 1.12 9.30
N ILE A 65 6.78 1.52 9.27
CA ILE A 65 7.26 2.64 8.45
C ILE A 65 7.76 2.07 7.13
N LEU A 66 7.25 2.61 6.03
CA LEU A 66 7.61 2.23 4.66
C LEU A 66 8.28 3.40 3.96
N GLN A 67 9.24 3.08 3.10
CA GLN A 67 9.84 4.01 2.16
C GLN A 67 9.83 3.35 0.78
N TYR A 68 9.19 4.00 -0.19
CA TYR A 68 9.23 3.56 -1.58
C TYR A 68 10.34 4.31 -2.32
N GLY A 69 11.24 3.56 -2.95
CA GLY A 69 12.25 4.10 -3.85
C GLY A 69 11.65 4.55 -5.17
N GLN A 70 12.49 5.16 -6.01
CA GLN A 70 12.07 5.56 -7.36
C GLN A 70 11.76 4.31 -8.21
N PRO A 71 10.63 4.29 -8.93
CA PRO A 71 10.32 3.22 -9.85
C PRO A 71 11.27 3.23 -11.05
N GLU A 72 11.54 2.05 -11.59
CA GLU A 72 12.26 1.92 -12.85
C GLU A 72 11.49 2.62 -13.99
N THR A 73 12.18 3.40 -14.81
CA THR A 73 11.58 4.29 -15.82
C THR A 73 11.39 3.63 -17.20
N HIS A 74 11.50 2.30 -17.28
CA HIS A 74 11.40 1.60 -18.55
C HIS A 74 9.95 1.49 -19.03
N SER A 75 9.68 2.06 -20.21
CA SER A 75 8.39 1.92 -20.89
C SER A 75 8.10 0.47 -21.34
N LYS A 76 6.83 0.07 -21.39
CA LYS A 76 6.32 -1.23 -21.90
C LYS A 76 6.70 -2.47 -21.08
N ARG A 77 6.97 -2.33 -19.78
CA ARG A 77 7.14 -3.49 -18.89
C ARG A 77 5.80 -4.13 -18.53
N ARG A 78 5.84 -5.44 -18.25
CA ARG A 78 4.70 -6.24 -17.75
C ARG A 78 4.34 -5.92 -16.29
N ALA A 79 5.19 -5.18 -15.58
CA ALA A 79 4.94 -4.65 -14.24
C ALA A 79 5.82 -3.42 -13.98
N THR A 80 5.37 -2.57 -13.05
CA THR A 80 6.19 -1.46 -12.51
C THR A 80 6.97 -1.95 -11.31
N ILE A 81 8.28 -1.75 -11.34
CA ILE A 81 9.21 -2.25 -10.33
C ILE A 81 9.74 -1.04 -9.56
N ARG A 82 9.73 -1.12 -8.23
CA ARG A 82 10.33 -0.11 -7.36
C ARG A 82 10.89 -0.73 -6.08
N PRO A 83 11.99 -0.19 -5.53
CA PRO A 83 12.48 -0.59 -4.21
C PRO A 83 11.46 -0.27 -3.10
N LEU A 84 11.40 -1.13 -2.09
CA LEU A 84 10.62 -0.92 -0.87
C LEU A 84 11.48 -1.25 0.34
N SER A 85 11.66 -0.28 1.22
CA SER A 85 12.19 -0.49 2.57
C SER A 85 11.02 -0.49 3.56
N SER A 86 11.01 -1.44 4.48
CA SER A 86 9.93 -1.60 5.47
C SER A 86 10.51 -1.95 6.83
N SER A 87 10.15 -1.17 7.85
CA SER A 87 10.54 -1.39 9.24
C SER A 87 9.29 -1.54 10.10
N THR A 88 9.21 -2.61 10.90
CA THR A 88 8.09 -2.84 11.82
C THR A 88 8.40 -2.24 13.18
N ILE A 89 7.44 -1.52 13.75
CA ILE A 89 7.55 -0.95 15.11
C ILE A 89 6.94 -1.96 16.08
N HIS A 90 7.77 -2.53 16.95
CA HIS A 90 7.34 -3.46 17.98
C HIS A 90 6.99 -2.77 19.30
N TYR A 91 7.68 -1.68 19.64
CA TYR A 91 7.51 -0.93 20.88
C TYR A 91 7.68 0.58 20.64
N GLY A 92 7.05 1.39 21.49
CA GLY A 92 7.12 2.85 21.43
C GLY A 92 6.04 3.50 20.56
N ASN A 93 6.06 4.83 20.52
CA ASN A 93 5.11 5.64 19.76
C ASN A 93 5.67 5.97 18.37
N ALA A 94 5.00 5.47 17.33
CA ALA A 94 5.42 5.68 15.95
C ALA A 94 5.44 7.15 15.52
N TYR A 95 4.50 7.95 16.04
CA TYR A 95 4.40 9.37 15.73
C TYR A 95 5.56 10.14 16.37
N GLU A 96 5.94 9.82 17.60
CA GLU A 96 7.11 10.42 18.26
C GLU A 96 8.41 10.03 17.55
N ILE A 97 8.55 8.80 17.07
CA ILE A 97 9.71 8.38 16.27
C ILE A 97 9.82 9.24 15.01
N LEU A 98 8.73 9.39 14.25
CA LEU A 98 8.72 10.21 13.04
C LEU A 98 8.97 11.68 13.35
N ASP A 99 8.42 12.19 14.45
CA ASP A 99 8.63 13.57 14.89
C ASP A 99 10.11 13.86 15.20
N HIS A 100 10.77 12.96 15.94
CA HIS A 100 12.21 13.02 16.26
C HIS A 100 13.10 12.84 15.03
N LEU A 101 12.66 12.06 14.04
CA LEU A 101 13.34 11.94 12.74
C LEU A 101 13.16 13.20 11.87
N GLY A 102 12.43 14.21 12.35
CA GLY A 102 12.24 15.46 11.64
C GLY A 102 11.14 15.39 10.58
N TYR A 103 10.13 14.53 10.74
CA TYR A 103 9.00 14.40 9.83
C TYR A 103 7.71 14.96 10.42
N LYS A 104 6.83 15.44 9.55
CA LYS A 104 5.46 15.86 9.88
C LYS A 104 4.45 15.16 9.00
N LYS A 105 3.28 14.87 9.54
CA LYS A 105 2.15 14.33 8.78
C LYS A 105 1.76 15.29 7.66
N PHE A 106 1.55 14.75 6.47
CA PHE A 106 1.16 15.47 5.26
C PHE A 106 -0.25 15.10 4.80
N ALA A 107 -0.56 13.81 4.78
CA ALA A 107 -1.86 13.30 4.33
C ALA A 107 -2.17 11.97 5.01
N SER A 108 -3.44 11.57 5.00
CA SER A 108 -3.85 10.25 5.46
C SER A 108 -5.10 9.74 4.77
N ASN A 109 -5.23 8.43 4.69
CA ASN A 109 -6.44 7.74 4.25
C ASN A 109 -6.56 6.38 4.95
N VAL A 110 -7.74 5.78 4.86
CA VAL A 110 -8.01 4.44 5.38
C VAL A 110 -8.36 3.52 4.22
N ARG A 111 -7.74 2.35 4.15
CA ARG A 111 -8.10 1.27 3.23
C ARG A 111 -8.89 0.23 4.01
N ASN A 112 -10.10 -0.09 3.57
CA ASN A 112 -10.94 -1.10 4.23
C ASN A 112 -11.40 -2.13 3.19
N GLY A 113 -11.19 -3.41 3.48
CA GLY A 113 -11.46 -4.47 2.52
C GLY A 113 -10.83 -5.81 2.88
N PHE A 114 -10.35 -6.52 1.87
CA PHE A 114 -9.84 -7.89 1.95
C PHE A 114 -8.42 -7.98 1.41
N TRP A 115 -7.56 -8.69 2.13
CA TRP A 115 -6.17 -8.94 1.73
C TRP A 115 -5.96 -10.43 1.55
N TYR A 116 -5.36 -10.79 0.42
CA TYR A 116 -5.07 -12.17 0.05
C TYR A 116 -3.57 -12.36 -0.13
N HIS A 117 -3.13 -13.58 0.08
CA HIS A 117 -1.82 -14.05 -0.31
C HIS A 117 -1.95 -15.05 -1.45
N PHE A 118 -1.08 -14.94 -2.45
CA PHE A 118 -1.04 -15.86 -3.58
C PHE A 118 0.38 -16.44 -3.69
N GLU A 119 0.46 -17.78 -3.61
CA GLU A 119 1.70 -18.55 -3.73
C GLU A 119 2.87 -18.05 -2.84
N ASN A 120 2.55 -17.46 -1.68
CA ASN A 120 3.51 -16.83 -0.76
C ASN A 120 4.42 -15.74 -1.37
N MET A 121 4.13 -15.27 -2.59
CA MET A 121 4.98 -14.31 -3.32
C MET A 121 4.26 -13.00 -3.62
N ALA A 122 2.93 -13.06 -3.80
CA ALA A 122 2.11 -11.90 -4.13
C ALA A 122 1.06 -11.61 -3.05
N TRP A 123 0.79 -10.32 -2.88
CA TRP A 123 -0.31 -9.78 -2.08
C TRP A 123 -1.34 -9.16 -3.01
N ILE A 124 -2.61 -9.47 -2.76
CA ILE A 124 -3.75 -8.85 -3.44
C ILE A 124 -4.55 -8.08 -2.40
N GLY A 125 -4.61 -6.77 -2.54
CA GLY A 125 -5.55 -5.92 -1.80
C GLY A 125 -6.80 -5.70 -2.63
N PHE A 126 -7.97 -5.92 -2.03
CA PHE A 126 -9.27 -5.60 -2.62
C PHE A 126 -10.05 -4.74 -1.62
N TYR A 127 -10.06 -3.42 -1.81
CA TYR A 127 -10.48 -2.47 -0.79
C TYR A 127 -11.12 -1.20 -1.35
N GLN A 128 -11.84 -0.49 -0.49
CA GLN A 128 -12.28 0.89 -0.72
C GLN A 128 -11.38 1.84 0.09
N ILE A 129 -11.22 3.07 -0.43
CA ILE A 129 -10.48 4.11 0.27
C ILE A 129 -11.49 5.04 0.94
N HIS A 130 -11.27 5.28 2.23
CA HIS A 130 -12.02 6.20 3.07
C HIS A 130 -11.16 7.40 3.45
N LYS A 131 -11.82 8.53 3.65
CA LYS A 131 -11.19 9.70 4.26
C LYS A 131 -10.89 9.42 5.72
N ASN A 132 -9.78 9.99 6.19
CA ASN A 132 -9.43 9.98 7.59
C ASN A 132 -9.53 11.41 8.12
N ASP A 133 -10.51 11.64 8.99
CA ASP A 133 -10.84 12.99 9.49
C ASP A 133 -10.11 13.30 10.81
N ASP A 134 -9.18 12.44 11.24
CA ASP A 134 -8.39 12.58 12.47
C ASP A 134 -9.22 12.73 13.76
N THR A 135 -10.52 12.39 13.71
CA THR A 135 -11.47 12.44 14.84
C THR A 135 -11.33 11.27 15.82
N GLY A 136 -10.35 10.39 15.61
CA GLY A 136 -10.15 9.16 16.38
C GLY A 136 -11.03 7.98 15.93
N ILE A 137 -12.00 8.20 15.03
CA ILE A 137 -12.80 7.15 14.40
C ILE A 137 -12.20 6.82 13.03
N ILE A 138 -11.56 5.65 12.93
CA ILE A 138 -10.91 5.20 11.70
C ILE A 138 -11.98 4.97 10.61
N GLY A 139 -11.86 5.69 9.49
CA GLY A 139 -12.81 5.63 8.37
C GLY A 139 -14.10 6.44 8.58
N GLY A 140 -14.17 7.26 9.62
CA GLY A 140 -15.32 8.11 9.93
C GLY A 140 -15.65 9.18 8.88
N GLY A 141 -14.68 9.54 8.02
CA GLY A 141 -14.87 10.56 6.98
C GLY A 141 -15.60 10.09 5.73
N GLY A 142 -16.13 8.86 5.72
CA GLY A 142 -16.81 8.28 4.58
C GLY A 142 -15.86 7.91 3.44
N LEU A 143 -16.44 7.59 2.28
CA LEU A 143 -15.67 7.18 1.10
C LEU A 143 -14.90 8.36 0.51
N LEU A 144 -13.65 8.11 0.12
CA LEU A 144 -12.83 9.09 -0.61
C LEU A 144 -13.44 9.37 -2.00
N ASP A 145 -13.87 8.30 -2.68
CA ASP A 145 -14.65 8.36 -3.92
C ASP A 145 -16.13 8.07 -3.61
N PRO A 146 -17.03 9.06 -3.73
CA PRO A 146 -18.46 8.90 -3.42
C PRO A 146 -19.17 7.81 -4.24
N SER A 147 -18.62 7.40 -5.39
CA SER A 147 -19.20 6.35 -6.22
C SER A 147 -19.05 4.94 -5.59
N GLY A 148 -18.22 4.80 -4.56
CA GLY A 148 -17.98 3.51 -3.90
C GLY A 148 -17.07 2.58 -4.71
N THR A 149 -16.21 3.13 -5.57
CA THR A 149 -15.24 2.34 -6.34
C THR A 149 -14.40 1.43 -5.45
N TRP A 150 -14.34 0.15 -5.82
CA TRP A 150 -13.42 -0.81 -5.24
C TRP A 150 -12.13 -0.86 -6.04
N ILE A 151 -11.00 -0.87 -5.34
CA ILE A 151 -9.67 -0.97 -5.91
C ILE A 151 -9.17 -2.40 -5.72
N ILE A 152 -8.62 -2.97 -6.79
CA ILE A 152 -7.80 -4.17 -6.73
C ILE A 152 -6.35 -3.80 -7.00
N GLU A 153 -5.48 -4.06 -6.03
CA GLU A 153 -4.05 -3.80 -6.09
C GLU A 153 -3.33 -5.14 -5.95
N VAL A 154 -2.50 -5.50 -6.94
CA VAL A 154 -1.70 -6.73 -6.92
C VAL A 154 -0.22 -6.35 -6.91
N THR A 155 0.50 -6.83 -5.91
CA THR A 155 1.95 -6.59 -5.77
C THR A 155 2.66 -7.89 -5.45
N ALA A 156 3.91 -8.01 -5.91
CA ALA A 156 4.78 -9.14 -5.58
C ALA A 156 6.12 -8.60 -5.07
N GLN A 157 6.74 -9.33 -4.16
CA GLN A 157 8.04 -8.98 -3.59
C GLN A 157 9.09 -9.93 -4.15
N ALA A 158 10.15 -9.34 -4.69
CA ALA A 158 11.34 -10.07 -5.09
C ALA A 158 12.47 -9.71 -4.10
N THR A 159 12.94 -10.69 -3.33
CA THR A 159 14.16 -10.55 -2.54
C THR A 159 15.35 -10.88 -3.45
N GLY A 160 15.91 -9.88 -4.11
CA GLY A 160 16.99 -10.04 -5.09
C GLY A 160 16.54 -9.84 -6.53
N GLN A 161 17.47 -9.40 -7.38
CA GLN A 161 17.22 -9.04 -8.78
C GLN A 161 16.87 -10.27 -9.63
N GLU A 162 17.45 -11.43 -9.29
CA GLU A 162 17.22 -12.72 -9.91
C GLU A 162 15.76 -13.19 -9.81
N ASN A 163 15.05 -12.77 -8.76
CA ASN A 163 13.67 -13.18 -8.49
C ASN A 163 12.63 -12.25 -9.15
N VAL A 164 13.06 -11.16 -9.79
CA VAL A 164 12.15 -10.17 -10.39
C VAL A 164 11.35 -10.77 -11.55
N ALA A 165 11.98 -11.58 -12.40
CA ALA A 165 11.29 -12.22 -13.52
C ALA A 165 10.17 -13.16 -13.04
N GLN A 166 10.47 -13.98 -12.02
CA GLN A 166 9.50 -14.86 -11.38
C GLN A 166 8.34 -14.07 -10.75
N ALA A 167 8.64 -12.95 -10.06
CA ALA A 167 7.62 -12.08 -9.48
C ALA A 167 6.66 -11.54 -10.55
N ILE A 168 7.19 -11.11 -11.70
CA ILE A 168 6.38 -10.62 -12.83
C ILE A 168 5.48 -11.73 -13.38
N ASP A 169 6.01 -12.94 -13.54
CA ASP A 169 5.22 -14.06 -14.06
C ASP A 169 4.09 -14.44 -13.09
N VAL A 170 4.28 -14.34 -11.76
CA VAL A 170 3.20 -14.47 -10.77
C VAL A 170 2.11 -13.42 -10.99
N LEU A 171 2.49 -12.15 -11.19
CA LEU A 171 1.53 -11.07 -11.44
C LEU A 171 0.69 -11.32 -12.71
N GLU A 172 1.32 -11.78 -13.79
CA GLU A 172 0.63 -12.12 -15.05
C GLU A 172 -0.29 -13.35 -14.90
N ARG A 173 0.08 -14.33 -14.07
CA ARG A 173 -0.81 -15.44 -13.72
C ARG A 173 -2.06 -14.94 -12.98
N ILE A 174 -1.90 -14.10 -11.96
CA ILE A 174 -3.04 -13.52 -11.23
C ILE A 174 -3.93 -12.73 -12.19
N ARG A 175 -3.34 -11.89 -13.05
CA ARG A 175 -4.07 -11.15 -14.10
C ARG A 175 -4.90 -12.06 -15.00
N SER A 176 -4.34 -13.19 -15.41
CA SER A 176 -5.03 -14.17 -16.25
C SER A 176 -6.17 -14.87 -15.49
N LEU A 177 -5.96 -15.21 -14.23
CA LEU A 177 -6.93 -15.94 -13.40
C LEU A 177 -8.16 -15.11 -13.04
N ILE A 178 -8.02 -13.80 -12.91
CA ILE A 178 -9.13 -12.88 -12.60
C ILE A 178 -9.72 -12.19 -13.85
N ARG A 179 -9.22 -12.53 -15.04
CA ARG A 179 -9.75 -12.00 -16.30
C ARG A 179 -11.24 -12.35 -16.42
N GLY A 180 -12.03 -11.38 -16.86
CA GLY A 180 -13.49 -11.50 -16.98
C GLY A 180 -14.26 -11.11 -15.71
N THR A 181 -13.59 -10.98 -14.56
CA THR A 181 -14.17 -10.34 -13.36
C THR A 181 -13.55 -8.97 -13.07
N ALA A 182 -12.26 -8.80 -13.36
CA ALA A 182 -11.57 -7.53 -13.31
C ALA A 182 -10.47 -7.47 -14.39
N GLU A 183 -10.07 -6.26 -14.75
CA GLU A 183 -8.93 -6.01 -15.61
C GLU A 183 -7.80 -5.36 -14.80
N LEU A 184 -6.64 -6.02 -14.78
CA LEU A 184 -5.44 -5.43 -14.19
C LEU A 184 -4.66 -4.69 -15.25
N TYR A 185 -4.27 -3.48 -14.87
CA TYR A 185 -3.43 -2.58 -15.65
C TYR A 185 -2.11 -2.35 -14.92
N VAL A 186 -1.02 -2.27 -15.70
CA VAL A 186 0.27 -1.85 -15.15
C VAL A 186 0.20 -0.34 -14.92
N LEU A 187 0.29 0.07 -13.65
CA LEU A 187 0.31 1.48 -13.30
C LEU A 187 1.62 2.12 -13.73
N ASP A 188 1.56 3.18 -14.53
CA ASP A 188 2.75 3.86 -15.04
C ASP A 188 3.67 4.34 -13.88
N HIS A 189 4.98 4.24 -14.09
CA HIS A 189 6.00 4.70 -13.15
C HIS A 189 5.77 6.14 -12.68
N VAL A 190 5.24 7.04 -13.52
CA VAL A 190 4.94 8.43 -13.16
C VAL A 190 3.97 8.53 -11.96
N TYR A 191 3.00 7.63 -11.85
CA TYR A 191 2.02 7.61 -10.76
C TYR A 191 2.52 6.89 -9.50
N THR A 192 3.66 6.21 -9.57
CA THR A 192 4.23 5.45 -8.43
C THR A 192 5.45 6.14 -7.80
N GLN A 193 5.82 7.31 -8.31
CA GLN A 193 6.89 8.15 -7.77
C GLN A 193 6.45 8.80 -6.45
N SER A 194 7.14 8.46 -5.37
CA SER A 194 7.04 9.19 -4.11
C SER A 194 7.96 10.40 -4.18
N LYS A 195 7.39 11.60 -4.34
CA LYS A 195 8.14 12.87 -4.37
C LYS A 195 7.60 13.84 -3.34
N VAL A 196 8.49 14.53 -2.65
CA VAL A 196 8.13 15.67 -1.81
C VAL A 196 7.69 16.81 -2.72
N VAL A 197 6.52 17.39 -2.44
CA VAL A 197 6.06 18.60 -3.13
C VAL A 197 6.70 19.79 -2.45
N TYR A 198 7.65 20.41 -3.13
CA TYR A 198 8.29 21.63 -2.66
C TYR A 198 7.38 22.82 -2.90
N VAL A 199 7.34 23.73 -1.93
CA VAL A 199 6.68 25.04 -2.02
C VAL A 199 7.75 26.11 -2.08
#